data_AF-A0A7V8WVL6-F1
#
_entry.id   AF-A0A7V8WVL6-F1
#
_cell.length_a   1.000
_cell.length_b   1.000
_cell.length_c   1.000
_cell.angle_alpha   90.00
_cell.angle_beta   90.00
_cell.angle_gamma   90.00
#
_symmetry.space_group_name_H-M   'P 1'
#
loop_
_entity.id
_entity.type
_entity.pdbx_description
1 polymer ?
#
loop_
_entity_poly.entity_id
_entity_poly.type
_entity_poly.pdbx_seq_one_letter_code
_entity_poly.pdbx_strand_id
1 'polypeptide(L)' 'MKIADIRKQSTNELATSATSMREEIAELKRRMHVGEVQNVKILREKRKDLARMLTVLSEQLAKEAV' A
#
# COMPACT_ATOMS: atom_id res chain seq x y z
N MET A 1 -1.18 -8.09 -2.67
CA MET A 1 -0.23 -8.66 -1.69
C MET A 1 -0.97 -9.59 -0.73
N LYS A 2 -0.36 -10.74 -0.39
CA LYS A 2 -0.89 -11.61 0.67
C LYS A 2 -0.46 -11.04 2.02
N ILE A 3 -1.36 -11.09 3.00
CA ILE A 3 -1.14 -10.58 4.36
C ILE A 3 0.07 -11.27 5.03
N ALA A 4 0.29 -12.55 4.72
CA ALA A 4 1.41 -13.33 5.24
C ALA A 4 2.78 -12.76 4.85
N ASP A 5 2.89 -12.13 3.68
CA ASP A 5 4.16 -11.55 3.22
C ASP A 5 4.41 -10.17 3.84
N ILE A 6 3.34 -9.39 4.03
CA ILE A 6 3.38 -8.07 4.68
C ILE A 6 3.84 -8.20 6.14
N ARG A 7 3.39 -9.24 6.85
CA ARG A 7 3.76 -9.47 8.27
C ARG A 7 5.23 -9.84 8.48
N LYS A 8 5.95 -10.24 7.44
CA LYS A 8 7.38 -10.59 7.52
C LYS A 8 8.29 -9.37 7.40
N GLN A 9 7.77 -8.25 6.93
CA GLN A 9 8.53 -7.01 6.77
C GLN A 9 8.65 -6.29 8.11
N SER A 10 9.77 -5.57 8.29
CA SER A 10 9.97 -4.72 9.46
C SER A 10 9.10 -3.47 9.40
N THR A 11 8.86 -2.83 10.56
CA THR A 11 8.07 -1.58 10.67
C THR A 11 8.61 -0.46 9.77
N ASN A 12 9.93 -0.33 9.69
CA ASN A 12 10.60 0.65 8.82
C ASN A 12 10.36 0.35 7.33
N GLU A 13 10.52 -0.91 6.91
CA GLU A 13 10.28 -1.32 5.53
C GLU A 13 8.82 -1.15 5.12
N LEU A 14 7.87 -1.38 6.05
CA LEU A 14 6.45 -1.16 5.83
C LEU A 14 6.13 0.33 5.65
N ALA A 15 6.75 1.21 6.43
CA ALA A 15 6.58 2.66 6.28
C ALA A 15 7.11 3.17 4.93
N THR A 16 8.30 2.72 4.53
CA THR A 16 8.88 3.06 3.21
C THR A 16 8.03 2.52 2.07
N SER A 17 7.59 1.26 2.16
CA SER A 17 6.75 0.61 1.16
C SER A 17 5.38 1.29 1.04
N ALA A 18 4.79 1.73 2.17
CA ALA A 18 3.54 2.49 2.18
C ALA A 18 3.65 3.85 1.49
N THR A 19 4.79 4.52 1.66
CA THR A 19 5.06 5.82 1.02
C THR A 19 5.20 5.64 -0.50
N SER A 20 6.00 4.67 -0.93
CA SER A 20 6.15 4.34 -2.35
C SER A 20 4.81 3.94 -3.00
N MET A 21 4.00 3.11 -2.34
CA MET A 21 2.68 2.72 -2.88
C MET A 21 1.71 3.90 -2.99
N ARG A 22 1.81 4.92 -2.13
CA ARG A 22 0.99 6.14 -2.26
C ARG A 22 1.39 6.93 -3.50
N GLU A 23 2.67 7.04 -3.79
CA GLU A 23 3.18 7.71 -4.99
C GLU A 23 2.76 6.97 -6.26
N GLU A 24 2.87 5.64 -6.28
CA GLU A 24 2.38 4.81 -7.38
C GLU A 24 0.88 5.00 -7.63
N ILE A 25 0.08 5.07 -6.57
CA ILE A 25 -1.37 5.30 -6.66
C ILE A 25 -1.67 6.70 -7.21
N ALA A 26 -0.90 7.71 -6.81
CA ALA A 26 -1.06 9.07 -7.30
C ALA A 26 -0.73 9.16 -8.80
N GLU A 27 0.35 8.51 -9.23
CA GLU A 27 0.75 8.44 -10.63
C GLU A 27 -0.27 7.66 -11.47
N LEU A 28 -0.70 6.49 -11.01
CA LEU A 28 -1.76 5.73 -11.68
C LEU A 28 -3.04 6.54 -11.82
N LYS A 29 -3.42 7.31 -10.80
CA LYS A 29 -4.59 8.20 -10.87
C LYS A 29 -4.42 9.29 -11.93
N ARG A 30 -3.23 9.90 -12.05
CA ARG A 30 -2.92 10.88 -13.10
C ARG A 30 -3.03 10.25 -14.49
N ARG A 31 -2.36 9.11 -14.71
CA ARG A 31 -2.37 8.40 -16.00
C ARG A 31 -3.76 7.91 -16.41
N MET A 32 -4.58 7.51 -15.44
CA MET A 32 -5.98 7.18 -15.69
C MET A 32 -6.81 8.41 -16.10
N HIS A 33 -6.54 9.58 -15.51
CA HIS A 33 -7.24 10.81 -15.87
C HIS A 33 -6.89 11.29 -17.29
N VAL A 34 -5.63 11.13 -17.70
CA VAL A 34 -5.15 11.44 -19.06
C VAL A 34 -5.63 10.39 -20.08
N GLY A 35 -6.12 9.23 -19.62
CA GLY A 35 -6.63 8.16 -20.49
C GLY A 35 -5.55 7.15 -20.96
N GLU A 36 -4.31 7.28 -20.49
CA GLU A 36 -3.22 6.34 -20.80
C GLU A 36 -3.43 4.96 -20.15
N VAL A 37 -4.15 4.92 -19.02
CA VAL A 37 -4.43 3.69 -18.28
C VAL A 37 -5.93 3.52 -18.18
N GLN A 38 -6.48 2.50 -18.83
CA GLN A 38 -7.91 2.18 -18.77
C GLN A 38 -8.25 1.13 -17.71
N ASN A 39 -7.24 0.40 -17.22
CA ASN A 39 -7.46 -0.70 -16.29
C ASN A 39 -7.63 -0.21 -14.84
N VAL A 40 -8.87 0.17 -14.51
CA VAL A 40 -9.31 0.59 -13.17
C VAL A 40 -9.06 -0.46 -12.07
N LYS A 41 -8.94 -1.74 -12.44
CA LYS A 41 -8.75 -2.85 -11.48
C LYS A 41 -7.39 -2.75 -10.80
N ILE A 42 -6.36 -2.30 -11.52
CA ILE A 42 -5.00 -2.15 -10.99
C ILE A 42 -4.98 -1.15 -9.83
N LEU A 43 -5.63 0.01 -10.02
CA LEU A 43 -5.75 1.02 -8.97
C LEU A 43 -6.50 0.49 -7.75
N ARG A 44 -7.57 -0.29 -7.96
CA ARG A 44 -8.34 -0.89 -6.86
C ARG A 44 -7.52 -1.90 -6.06
N GLU A 45 -6.78 -2.79 -6.73
CA GLU A 45 -5.94 -3.77 -6.05
C GLU A 45 -4.78 -3.11 -5.30
N LYS A 46 -4.13 -2.10 -5.89
CA LYS A 46 -3.09 -1.30 -5.21
C LYS A 46 -3.61 -0.59 -3.95
N ARG A 47 -4.81 -0.01 -4.00
CA ARG A 47 -5.45 0.60 -2.82
C ARG A 47 -5.75 -0.41 -1.71
N LYS A 48 -6.22 -1.62 -2.07
CA LYS A 48 -6.44 -2.69 -1.09
C LYS A 48 -5.13 -3.15 -0.45
N ASP A 49 -4.07 -3.25 -1.25
CA ASP A 49 -2.75 -3.64 -0.74
C ASP A 49 -2.16 -2.59 0.20
N LEU A 50 -2.27 -1.30 -0.15
CA LEU A 50 -1.90 -0.21 0.74
C LEU A 50 -2.69 -0.26 2.05
N ALA A 51 -4.00 -0.47 1.99
CA ALA A 51 -4.84 -0.58 3.19
C ALA A 51 -4.38 -1.73 4.10
N ARG A 52 -4.15 -2.92 3.54
CA ARG A 52 -3.65 -4.08 4.31
C ARG A 52 -2.31 -3.79 4.98
N MET A 53 -1.40 -3.13 4.27
CA MET A 53 -0.08 -2.78 4.79
C MET A 53 -0.16 -1.77 5.94
N LEU A 54 -1.00 -0.75 5.81
CA LEU A 54 -1.24 0.22 6.89
C LEU A 54 -1.89 -0.45 8.11
N THR A 55 -2.81 -1.41 7.91
CA THR A 55 -3.38 -2.19 9.03
C THR A 55 -2.30 -2.96 9.78
N VAL A 56 -1.43 -3.69 9.09
CA VAL A 56 -0.34 -4.44 9.73
C VAL A 56 0.65 -3.50 10.44
N LEU A 57 0.99 -2.36 9.83
CA LEU A 57 1.83 -1.35 10.45
C LEU A 57 1.21 -0.83 11.76
N SER A 58 -0.08 -0.51 11.76
CA SER A 58 -0.80 -0.11 12.98
C SER A 58 -0.84 -1.22 14.03
N GLU A 59 -1.03 -2.49 13.63
CA GLU A 59 -0.96 -3.64 14.54
C GLU A 59 0.43 -3.78 15.20
N GLN A 60 1.51 -3.56 14.44
CA GLN A 60 2.88 -3.63 14.96
C GLN A 60 3.18 -2.48 15.92
N LEU A 61 2.83 -1.24 15.55
CA LEU A 61 3.00 -0.08 16.43
C LEU A 61 2.20 -0.21 17.74
N ALA A 62 0.98 -0.76 17.67
CA ALA A 62 0.18 -1.02 18.86
C ALA A 62 0.80 -2.07 19.79
N LYS A 63 1.57 -3.04 19.25
CA LYS A 63 2.31 -4.02 20.05
C LYS A 63 3.57 -3.46 20.67
N GLU A 64 4.24 -2.52 20.01
CA GLU A 64 5.43 -1.84 20.55
C GLU A 64 5.08 -0.85 21.67
N ALA A 65 3.84 -0.37 21.71
CA ALA A 65 3.35 0.57 22.73
C ALA A 65 2.86 -0.08 24.04
N VAL A 66 2.85 -1.41 24.12
CA VAL A 66 2.42 -2.22 25.30
C VAL A 66 3.64 -2.88 25.92
#